data_AF-A0A2H0W1Z5-F1
#
_entry.id   AF-A0A2H0W1Z5-F1
#
_cell.length_a   1.000
_cell.length_b   1.000
_cell.length_c   1.000
_cell.angle_alpha   90.00
_cell.angle_beta   90.00
_cell.angle_gamma   90.00
#
_symmetry.space_group_name_H-M   'P 1'
#
loop_
_entity.id
_entity.type
_entity.pdbx_description
1 polymer ?
#
loop_
_entity_poly.entity_id
_entity_poly.type
_entity_poly.pdbx_seq_one_letter_code
_entity_poly.pdbx_strand_id
1 'polypeptide(L)'
;MESIKSDFGPRKVPFLILGLRTLAGLGGGIVGTAVLLVAVFLGASVLSSITSAEGAVNPLVIFVFMAVVFLSSCLSNVISTLLIGLTDRDKYKMLFSTIYQVFIVNLVTLILMAPVYIIVSGFSAEMMAYVAALQILITIVASALILEILSDAKYALLGVYSVIFGLVAASGVNFILYKMADENGTILLFAALPVIWFMLGLMNGLIGMAYRFVYDAYGVDFLSKYIKYGMDTEPSIEEEEITEKDVLSMKKDVKGSDFFAGNEPKPN
;
A
#
# COMPACT_ATOMS: atom_id res chain seq x y z
N MET A 1 -37.77 18.10 -11.86
CA MET A 1 -36.34 18.29 -12.20
C MET A 1 -35.61 18.50 -10.90
N GLU A 2 -35.17 17.39 -10.31
CA GLU A 2 -34.33 17.39 -9.12
C GLU A 2 -32.99 17.97 -9.53
N SER A 3 -32.60 19.08 -8.89
CA SER A 3 -31.32 19.73 -9.10
C SER A 3 -30.21 18.71 -8.87
N ILE A 4 -29.60 18.22 -9.95
CA ILE A 4 -28.29 17.57 -9.95
C ILE A 4 -27.28 18.65 -9.52
N LYS A 5 -27.25 18.96 -8.22
CA LYS A 5 -26.06 19.52 -7.60
C LYS A 5 -25.06 18.39 -7.64
N SER A 6 -24.38 18.25 -8.77
CA SER A 6 -23.14 17.53 -8.87
C SER A 6 -22.28 18.01 -7.70
N ASP A 7 -21.94 17.09 -6.82
CA ASP A 7 -21.15 17.34 -5.61
C ASP A 7 -19.72 17.64 -6.08
N PHE A 8 -19.52 18.84 -6.64
CA PHE A 8 -18.22 19.33 -7.06
C PHE A 8 -17.38 19.54 -5.80
N GLY A 9 -16.26 18.84 -5.72
CA GLY A 9 -15.28 18.96 -4.65
C GLY A 9 -14.74 17.61 -4.16
N PRO A 10 -13.74 17.62 -3.27
CA PRO A 10 -13.20 16.41 -2.66
C PRO A 10 -14.23 15.77 -1.74
N ARG A 11 -14.17 14.44 -1.58
CA ARG A 11 -15.14 13.73 -0.75
C ARG A 11 -15.02 14.12 0.72
N LYS A 12 -16.15 14.27 1.40
CA LYS A 12 -16.20 14.49 2.85
C LYS A 12 -15.80 13.21 3.58
N VAL A 13 -14.76 13.29 4.41
CA VAL A 13 -14.32 12.18 5.26
C VAL A 13 -14.90 12.41 6.67
N PRO A 14 -15.90 11.63 7.11
CA PRO A 14 -16.41 11.73 8.48
C PRO A 14 -15.38 11.20 9.49
N PHE A 15 -15.41 11.75 10.70
CA PHE A 15 -14.48 11.38 11.78
C PHE A 15 -14.52 9.89 12.13
N LEU A 16 -15.69 9.25 12.01
CA LEU A 16 -15.81 7.80 12.22
C LEU A 16 -14.97 7.00 11.21
N ILE A 17 -14.97 7.40 9.93
CA ILE A 17 -14.18 6.73 8.89
C ILE A 17 -12.68 6.94 9.13
N LEU A 18 -12.26 8.11 9.62
CA LEU A 18 -10.87 8.34 10.05
C LEU A 18 -10.45 7.32 11.12
N GLY A 19 -11.25 7.19 12.19
CA GLY A 19 -10.95 6.26 13.29
C GLY A 19 -10.90 4.81 12.82
N LEU A 20 -11.90 4.39 12.03
CA LEU A 20 -11.95 3.03 11.49
C LEU A 20 -10.78 2.73 10.55
N ARG A 21 -10.39 3.68 9.68
CA ARG A 21 -9.23 3.50 8.78
C ARG A 21 -7.93 3.37 9.55
N THR A 22 -7.77 4.16 10.60
CA THR A 22 -6.60 4.12 11.47
C THR A 22 -6.49 2.75 12.16
N LEU A 23 -7.60 2.24 12.71
CA LEU A 23 -7.66 0.92 13.33
C LEU A 23 -7.48 -0.21 12.30
N ALA A 24 -8.03 -0.07 11.10
CA ALA A 24 -7.87 -1.02 10.01
C ALA A 24 -6.40 -1.15 9.57
N GLY A 25 -5.70 -0.02 9.42
CA GLY A 25 -4.27 0.01 9.16
C GLY A 25 -3.48 -0.66 10.28
N LEU A 26 -3.75 -0.29 11.54
CA LEU A 26 -3.12 -0.92 12.69
C LEU A 26 -3.33 -2.44 12.71
N GLY A 27 -4.55 -2.91 12.42
CA GLY A 27 -4.89 -4.33 12.37
C GLY A 27 -4.06 -5.12 11.37
N GLY A 28 -3.91 -4.61 10.14
CA GLY A 28 -3.06 -5.27 9.14
C GLY A 28 -1.57 -5.20 9.48
N GLY A 29 -1.11 -4.11 10.09
CA GLY A 29 0.24 -4.00 10.66
C GLY A 29 0.53 -5.07 11.73
N ILE A 30 -0.40 -5.26 12.67
CA ILE A 30 -0.29 -6.27 13.74
C ILE A 30 -0.21 -7.68 13.16
N VAL A 31 -1.01 -8.02 12.15
CA VAL A 31 -0.95 -9.37 11.54
C VAL A 31 0.43 -9.62 10.92
N GLY A 32 0.98 -8.63 10.22
CA GLY A 32 2.35 -8.71 9.69
C GLY A 32 3.39 -8.97 10.77
N THR A 33 3.35 -8.16 11.83
CA THR A 33 4.26 -8.30 12.99
C THR A 33 4.08 -9.64 13.70
N ALA A 34 2.86 -10.15 13.83
CA ALA A 34 2.60 -11.45 14.44
C ALA A 34 3.26 -12.59 13.66
N VAL A 35 3.18 -12.56 12.33
CA VAL A 35 3.87 -13.51 11.45
C VAL A 35 5.39 -13.41 11.61
N LEU A 36 5.92 -12.18 11.63
CA LEU A 36 7.36 -11.95 11.84
C LEU A 36 7.81 -12.50 13.20
N LEU A 37 7.04 -12.26 14.26
CA LEU A 37 7.31 -12.72 15.61
C LEU A 37 7.34 -14.25 15.67
N VAL A 38 6.30 -14.92 15.17
CA VAL A 38 6.24 -16.39 15.14
C VAL A 38 7.44 -16.94 14.38
N ALA A 39 7.77 -16.36 13.24
CA ALA A 39 8.89 -16.80 12.43
C ALA A 39 10.25 -16.56 13.09
N VAL A 40 10.44 -15.46 13.81
CA VAL A 40 11.65 -15.20 14.60
C VAL A 40 11.78 -16.20 15.75
N PHE A 41 10.69 -16.52 16.47
CA PHE A 41 10.72 -17.53 17.53
C PHE A 41 11.02 -18.94 17.01
N LEU A 42 10.40 -19.35 15.91
CA LEU A 42 10.70 -20.62 15.26
C LEU A 42 12.13 -20.63 14.71
N GLY A 43 12.57 -19.51 14.12
CA GLY A 43 13.91 -19.33 13.59
C GLY A 43 14.96 -19.43 14.69
N ALA A 44 14.80 -18.75 15.83
CA ALA A 44 15.71 -18.86 16.97
C ALA A 44 15.80 -20.31 17.50
N SER A 45 14.68 -21.04 17.49
CA SER A 45 14.61 -22.42 17.97
C SER A 45 15.27 -23.43 17.02
N VAL A 46 15.19 -23.22 15.71
CA VAL A 46 15.69 -24.15 14.68
C VAL A 46 17.10 -23.78 14.19
N LEU A 47 17.43 -22.48 14.17
CA LEU A 47 18.69 -21.97 13.60
C LEU A 47 19.82 -21.91 14.62
N SER A 48 19.53 -21.82 15.92
CA SER A 48 20.55 -21.91 16.98
C SER A 48 21.28 -23.25 16.97
N SER A 49 20.67 -24.31 16.42
CA SER A 49 21.33 -25.60 16.19
C SER A 49 22.16 -25.69 14.89
N ILE A 50 22.07 -24.69 14.00
CA ILE A 50 22.64 -24.73 12.63
C ILE A 50 23.78 -23.70 12.45
N THR A 51 23.97 -22.77 13.39
CA THR A 51 25.09 -21.81 13.35
C THR A 51 26.43 -22.52 13.58
N SER A 52 27.15 -22.79 12.50
CA SER A 52 28.54 -23.26 12.50
C SER A 52 29.44 -22.24 13.19
N ALA A 53 30.45 -22.71 13.93
CA ALA A 53 31.38 -21.89 14.72
C ALA A 53 32.30 -20.92 13.92
N GLU A 54 32.13 -20.81 12.59
CA GLU A 54 33.05 -20.09 11.68
C GLU A 54 32.47 -18.81 11.05
N GLY A 55 31.33 -18.30 11.54
CA GLY A 55 30.82 -16.97 11.12
C GLY A 55 30.23 -16.90 9.70
N ALA A 56 30.31 -17.98 8.92
CA ALA A 56 29.62 -18.09 7.63
C ALA A 56 28.11 -18.38 7.85
N VAL A 57 27.26 -17.47 7.39
CA VAL A 57 25.80 -17.65 7.45
C VAL A 57 25.39 -18.69 6.39
N ASN A 58 24.73 -19.76 6.83
CA ASN A 58 24.24 -20.81 5.93
C ASN A 58 23.25 -20.21 4.90
N PRO A 59 23.41 -20.45 3.58
CA PRO A 59 22.48 -20.00 2.53
C PRO A 59 21.00 -20.29 2.81
N LEU A 60 20.72 -21.41 3.49
CA LEU A 60 19.37 -21.78 3.90
C LEU A 60 18.77 -20.78 4.89
N VAL A 61 19.57 -20.25 5.83
CA VAL A 61 19.13 -19.23 6.80
C VAL A 61 18.70 -17.96 6.09
N ILE A 62 19.47 -17.53 5.09
CA ILE A 62 19.19 -16.31 4.32
C ILE A 62 17.89 -16.47 3.51
N PHE A 63 17.70 -17.63 2.89
CA PHE A 63 16.48 -17.93 2.15
C PHE A 63 15.24 -17.92 3.07
N VAL A 64 15.33 -18.58 4.24
CA VAL A 64 14.25 -18.59 5.23
C VAL A 64 13.97 -17.18 5.75
N PHE A 65 15.01 -16.40 6.07
CA PHE A 65 14.87 -15.02 6.53
C PHE A 65 14.16 -14.14 5.48
N MET A 66 14.59 -14.22 4.22
CA MET A 66 13.97 -13.50 3.11
C MET A 66 12.51 -13.89 2.93
N ALA A 67 12.19 -15.19 2.98
CA ALA A 67 10.82 -15.69 2.85
C ALA A 67 9.92 -15.21 4.00
N VAL A 68 10.45 -15.16 5.22
CA VAL A 68 9.73 -14.67 6.41
C VAL A 68 9.45 -13.17 6.31
N VAL A 69 10.45 -12.38 5.95
CA VAL A 69 10.31 -10.92 5.77
C VAL A 69 9.26 -10.63 4.69
N PHE A 70 9.34 -11.35 3.57
CA PHE A 70 8.35 -11.24 2.50
C PHE A 70 6.94 -11.64 2.95
N LEU A 71 6.79 -12.78 3.63
CA LEU A 71 5.47 -13.25 4.05
C LEU A 71 4.83 -12.28 5.05
N SER A 72 5.61 -11.77 6.00
CA SER A 72 5.18 -10.76 6.96
C SER A 72 4.75 -9.47 6.26
N SER A 73 5.58 -8.91 5.36
CA SER A 73 5.26 -7.66 4.67
C SER A 73 4.06 -7.84 3.72
N CYS A 74 4.01 -8.93 2.97
CA CYS A 74 2.94 -9.23 2.03
C CYS A 74 1.60 -9.39 2.75
N LEU A 75 1.54 -10.16 3.84
CA LEU A 75 0.32 -10.31 4.63
C LEU A 75 -0.11 -8.98 5.26
N SER A 76 0.84 -8.22 5.80
CA SER A 76 0.55 -6.89 6.36
C SER A 76 -0.07 -5.97 5.33
N ASN A 77 0.52 -5.92 4.13
CA ASN A 77 0.09 -5.04 3.05
C ASN A 77 -1.29 -5.45 2.51
N VAL A 78 -1.50 -6.75 2.26
CA VAL A 78 -2.78 -7.28 1.76
C VAL A 78 -3.90 -7.06 2.78
N ILE A 79 -3.67 -7.38 4.05
CA ILE A 79 -4.70 -7.27 5.09
C ILE A 79 -4.99 -5.80 5.40
N SER A 80 -3.98 -4.92 5.48
CA SER A 80 -4.21 -3.49 5.68
C SER A 80 -5.03 -2.90 4.54
N THR A 81 -4.68 -3.24 3.29
CA THR A 81 -5.43 -2.82 2.08
C THR A 81 -6.88 -3.31 2.13
N LEU A 82 -7.09 -4.59 2.50
CA LEU A 82 -8.42 -5.18 2.65
C LEU A 82 -9.24 -4.44 3.72
N LEU A 83 -8.71 -4.27 4.93
CA LEU A 83 -9.43 -3.66 6.05
C LEU A 83 -9.73 -2.17 5.81
N ILE A 84 -8.77 -1.42 5.25
CA ILE A 84 -8.97 -0.01 4.88
C ILE A 84 -10.01 0.11 3.76
N GLY A 85 -9.94 -0.77 2.76
CA GLY A 85 -10.92 -0.84 1.67
C GLY A 85 -12.34 -1.15 2.13
N LEU A 86 -12.48 -2.09 3.08
CA LEU A 86 -13.77 -2.46 3.66
C LEU A 86 -14.39 -1.35 4.52
N THR A 87 -13.54 -0.53 5.14
CA THR A 87 -13.98 0.60 5.98
C THR A 87 -14.61 1.71 5.16
N ASP A 88 -14.15 1.92 3.93
CA ASP A 88 -14.65 3.01 3.08
C ASP A 88 -14.89 2.55 1.64
N ARG A 89 -15.99 1.82 1.46
CA ARG A 89 -16.38 1.23 0.17
C ARG A 89 -16.67 2.25 -0.92
N ASP A 90 -17.07 3.47 -0.57
CA ASP A 90 -17.37 4.49 -1.59
C ASP A 90 -16.10 5.00 -2.26
N LYS A 91 -14.99 5.11 -1.50
CA LYS A 91 -13.66 5.45 -2.05
C LYS A 91 -13.05 4.22 -2.74
N TYR A 92 -13.04 3.07 -2.06
CA TYR A 92 -12.30 1.89 -2.51
C TYR A 92 -13.17 0.91 -3.32
N LYS A 93 -13.72 1.36 -4.45
CA LYS A 93 -14.64 0.55 -5.28
C LYS A 93 -13.97 -0.66 -5.93
N MET A 94 -12.69 -0.55 -6.27
CA MET A 94 -11.91 -1.59 -6.98
C MET A 94 -11.04 -2.41 -6.02
N LEU A 95 -11.58 -2.80 -4.86
CA LEU A 95 -10.83 -3.43 -3.78
C LEU A 95 -10.08 -4.70 -4.19
N PHE A 96 -10.74 -5.62 -4.91
CA PHE A 96 -10.11 -6.87 -5.35
C PHE A 96 -8.94 -6.62 -6.31
N SER A 97 -9.14 -5.76 -7.32
CA SER A 97 -8.07 -5.39 -8.26
C SER A 97 -6.88 -4.77 -7.52
N THR A 98 -7.17 -3.90 -6.53
CA THR A 98 -6.15 -3.27 -5.67
C THR A 98 -5.37 -4.33 -4.89
N ILE A 99 -6.05 -5.29 -4.25
CA ILE A 99 -5.40 -6.37 -3.48
C ILE A 99 -4.50 -7.22 -4.40
N TYR A 100 -4.95 -7.56 -5.60
CA TYR A 100 -4.13 -8.29 -6.57
C TYR A 100 -2.87 -7.50 -6.96
N GLN A 101 -2.99 -6.21 -7.24
CA GLN A 101 -1.84 -5.35 -7.57
C GLN A 101 -0.88 -5.20 -6.38
N VAL A 102 -1.41 -5.08 -5.15
CA VAL A 102 -0.60 -5.08 -3.92
C VAL A 102 0.16 -6.40 -3.77
N PHE A 103 -0.49 -7.53 -4.00
CA PHE A 103 0.20 -8.83 -3.96
C PHE A 103 1.31 -8.93 -5.02
N ILE A 104 1.01 -8.54 -6.27
CA ILE A 104 1.98 -8.56 -7.38
C ILE A 104 3.18 -7.65 -7.08
N VAL A 105 2.97 -6.44 -6.57
CA VAL A 105 4.09 -5.53 -6.28
C VAL A 105 4.99 -6.06 -5.16
N ASN A 106 4.41 -6.75 -4.17
CA ASN A 106 5.19 -7.42 -3.12
C ASN A 106 6.05 -8.54 -3.71
N LEU A 107 5.50 -9.35 -4.63
CA LEU A 107 6.23 -10.41 -5.32
C LEU A 107 7.37 -9.86 -6.19
N VAL A 108 7.09 -8.81 -6.97
CA VAL A 108 8.11 -8.14 -7.80
C VAL A 108 9.23 -7.57 -6.92
N THR A 109 8.87 -6.94 -5.79
CA THR A 109 9.86 -6.41 -4.84
C THR A 109 10.73 -7.51 -4.26
N LEU A 110 10.16 -8.68 -3.93
CA LEU A 110 10.95 -9.85 -3.49
C LEU A 110 11.98 -10.27 -4.54
N ILE A 111 11.56 -10.42 -5.80
CA ILE A 111 12.44 -10.82 -6.90
C ILE A 111 13.59 -9.81 -7.07
N LEU A 112 13.30 -8.51 -6.97
CA LEU A 112 14.30 -7.44 -7.07
C LEU A 112 15.24 -7.39 -5.85
N MET A 113 14.74 -7.70 -4.65
CA MET A 113 15.54 -7.68 -3.42
C MET A 113 16.37 -8.96 -3.22
N ALA A 114 15.98 -10.09 -3.81
CA ALA A 114 16.70 -11.35 -3.72
C ALA A 114 18.21 -11.25 -4.03
N PRO A 115 18.67 -10.63 -5.13
CA PRO A 115 20.11 -10.46 -5.38
C PRO A 115 20.79 -9.58 -4.33
N VAL A 116 20.09 -8.58 -3.77
CA VAL A 116 20.63 -7.71 -2.71
C VAL A 116 20.91 -8.54 -1.45
N TYR A 117 20.01 -9.43 -1.05
CA TYR A 117 20.25 -10.35 0.07
C TYR A 117 21.44 -11.27 -0.14
N ILE A 118 21.59 -11.82 -1.36
CA ILE A 118 22.70 -12.73 -1.69
C ILE A 118 24.05 -12.00 -1.63
N ILE A 119 24.10 -10.75 -2.09
CA ILE A 119 25.33 -9.93 -2.03
C ILE A 119 25.64 -9.59 -0.57
N VAL A 120 24.66 -9.11 0.18
CA VAL A 120 24.85 -8.59 1.54
C VAL A 120 25.17 -9.69 2.55
N SER A 121 24.70 -10.92 2.33
CA SER A 121 24.95 -12.05 3.23
C SER A 121 26.44 -12.40 3.38
N GLY A 122 27.28 -12.04 2.40
CA GLY A 122 28.72 -12.22 2.47
C GLY A 122 29.46 -11.18 3.33
N PHE A 123 28.78 -10.10 3.76
CA PHE A 123 29.40 -9.00 4.51
C PHE A 123 29.16 -9.09 6.02
N SER A 124 27.90 -9.01 6.45
CA SER A 124 27.54 -9.09 7.87
C SER A 124 26.05 -9.40 8.07
N ALA A 125 25.72 -9.99 9.21
CA ALA A 125 24.33 -10.27 9.59
C ALA A 125 23.52 -9.00 9.88
N GLU A 126 24.17 -7.96 10.41
CA GLU A 126 23.53 -6.66 10.67
C GLU A 126 23.05 -5.99 9.38
N MET A 127 23.86 -6.05 8.32
CA MET A 127 23.48 -5.52 7.01
C MET A 127 22.23 -6.22 6.44
N MET A 128 22.02 -7.51 6.72
CA MET A 128 20.80 -8.21 6.30
C MET A 128 19.54 -7.62 6.94
N ALA A 129 19.63 -7.17 8.21
CA ALA A 129 18.50 -6.52 8.88
C ALA A 129 18.15 -5.17 8.22
N TYR A 130 19.15 -4.41 7.77
CA TYR A 130 18.91 -3.17 7.02
C TYR A 130 18.27 -3.44 5.64
N VAL A 131 18.69 -4.49 4.94
CA VAL A 131 18.08 -4.91 3.67
C VAL A 131 16.62 -5.32 3.88
N ALA A 132 16.32 -6.05 4.96
CA ALA A 132 14.94 -6.41 5.31
C ALA A 132 14.08 -5.19 5.64
N ALA A 133 14.60 -4.25 6.43
CA ALA A 133 13.91 -3.00 6.73
C ALA A 133 13.62 -2.20 5.44
N LEU A 134 14.57 -2.16 4.50
CA LEU A 134 14.39 -1.52 3.21
C LEU A 134 13.33 -2.21 2.36
N GLN A 135 13.32 -3.54 2.29
CA GLN A 135 12.26 -4.29 1.59
C GLN A 135 10.88 -3.98 2.19
N ILE A 136 10.77 -4.03 3.52
CA ILE A 136 9.52 -3.73 4.23
C ILE A 136 9.05 -2.31 3.90
N LEU A 137 9.95 -1.32 3.96
CA LEU A 137 9.63 0.07 3.63
C LEU A 137 9.13 0.20 2.19
N ILE A 138 9.89 -0.29 1.21
CA ILE A 138 9.54 -0.19 -0.22
C ILE A 138 8.19 -0.86 -0.50
N THR A 139 7.96 -2.06 0.03
CA THR A 139 6.70 -2.77 -0.17
C THR A 139 5.52 -2.06 0.44
N ILE A 140 5.64 -1.48 1.65
CA ILE A 140 4.56 -0.68 2.25
C ILE A 140 4.28 0.57 1.40
N VAL A 141 5.31 1.33 1.03
CA VAL A 141 5.14 2.55 0.21
C VAL A 141 4.43 2.22 -1.10
N ALA A 142 4.92 1.19 -1.82
CA ALA A 142 4.32 0.77 -3.08
C ALA A 142 2.86 0.32 -2.89
N SER A 143 2.57 -0.47 -1.85
CA SER A 143 1.21 -0.95 -1.58
C SER A 143 0.25 0.19 -1.22
N ALA A 144 0.70 1.15 -0.41
CA ALA A 144 -0.07 2.33 -0.03
C ALA A 144 -0.35 3.24 -1.24
N LEU A 145 0.65 3.45 -2.10
CA LEU A 145 0.47 4.23 -3.35
C LEU A 145 -0.52 3.57 -4.30
N ILE A 146 -0.44 2.24 -4.50
CA ILE A 146 -1.40 1.50 -5.32
C ILE A 146 -2.82 1.67 -4.78
N LEU A 147 -3.00 1.49 -3.47
CA LEU A 147 -4.31 1.67 -2.82
C LEU A 147 -4.87 3.07 -3.07
N GLU A 148 -4.06 4.11 -2.90
CA GLU A 148 -4.51 5.48 -3.05
C GLU A 148 -4.80 5.87 -4.50
N ILE A 149 -3.89 5.56 -5.44
CA ILE A 149 -4.01 5.93 -6.85
C ILE A 149 -5.21 5.25 -7.51
N LEU A 150 -5.44 3.97 -7.21
CA LEU A 150 -6.58 3.23 -7.79
C LEU A 150 -7.92 3.58 -7.17
N SER A 151 -7.92 4.09 -5.93
CA SER A 151 -9.16 4.41 -5.23
C SER A 151 -9.85 5.65 -5.79
N ASP A 152 -9.07 6.68 -6.16
CA ASP A 152 -9.60 7.93 -6.65
C ASP A 152 -8.65 8.57 -7.66
N ALA A 153 -8.87 8.27 -8.95
CA ALA A 153 -8.05 8.81 -10.03
C ALA A 153 -8.16 10.34 -10.15
N LYS A 154 -9.29 10.94 -9.74
CA LYS A 154 -9.50 12.40 -9.79
C LYS A 154 -8.63 13.13 -8.78
N TYR A 155 -8.45 12.54 -7.59
CA TYR A 155 -7.65 13.10 -6.50
C TYR A 155 -6.40 12.25 -6.17
N ALA A 156 -5.82 11.60 -7.18
CA ALA A 156 -4.65 10.72 -6.98
C ALA A 156 -3.47 11.46 -6.31
N LEU A 157 -3.25 12.74 -6.65
CA LEU A 157 -2.22 13.59 -6.03
C LEU A 157 -2.43 13.76 -4.52
N LEU A 158 -3.68 13.96 -4.08
CA LEU A 158 -4.03 14.02 -2.66
C LEU A 158 -3.69 12.70 -1.95
N GLY A 159 -3.95 11.58 -2.62
CA GLY A 159 -3.56 10.24 -2.16
C GLY A 159 -2.05 10.10 -1.98
N VAL A 160 -1.27 10.50 -2.99
CA VAL A 160 0.21 10.47 -2.94
C VAL A 160 0.75 11.32 -1.79
N TYR A 161 0.24 12.56 -1.63
CA TYR A 161 0.65 13.41 -0.51
C TYR A 161 0.30 12.78 0.84
N SER A 162 -0.89 12.17 0.94
CA SER A 162 -1.30 11.47 2.15
C SER A 162 -0.34 10.35 2.55
N VAL A 163 0.16 9.58 1.58
CA VAL A 163 1.18 8.54 1.81
C VAL A 163 2.49 9.17 2.29
N ILE A 164 2.97 10.23 1.64
CA ILE A 164 4.22 10.90 2.01
C ILE A 164 4.16 11.43 3.46
N PHE A 165 3.10 12.18 3.79
CA PHE A 165 2.90 12.69 5.16
C PHE A 165 2.73 11.56 6.17
N GLY A 166 2.02 10.48 5.80
CA GLY A 166 1.91 9.25 6.59
C GLY A 166 3.27 8.64 6.92
N LEU A 167 4.18 8.55 5.94
CA LEU A 167 5.52 8.01 6.15
C LEU A 167 6.40 8.92 7.01
N VAL A 168 6.31 10.24 6.85
CA VAL A 168 7.02 11.21 7.70
C VAL A 168 6.53 11.10 9.14
N ALA A 169 5.22 11.05 9.36
CA ALA A 169 4.62 10.87 10.68
C ALA A 169 5.00 9.52 11.30
N ALA A 170 4.96 8.43 10.52
CA ALA A 170 5.38 7.10 10.96
C ALA A 170 6.85 7.07 11.37
N SER A 171 7.72 7.73 10.60
CA SER A 171 9.15 7.82 10.92
C SER A 171 9.38 8.58 12.22
N GLY A 172 8.67 9.70 12.43
CA GLY A 172 8.72 10.46 13.68
C GLY A 172 8.28 9.63 14.88
N VAL A 173 7.16 8.89 14.77
CA VAL A 173 6.66 8.06 15.87
C VAL A 173 7.57 6.86 16.13
N ASN A 174 8.09 6.19 15.11
CA ASN A 174 9.08 5.13 15.28
C ASN A 174 10.36 5.64 15.95
N PHE A 175 10.82 6.85 15.62
CA PHE A 175 11.97 7.47 16.29
C PHE A 175 11.70 7.78 17.76
N ILE A 176 10.51 8.29 18.10
CA ILE A 176 10.10 8.51 19.48
C ILE A 176 10.06 7.18 20.24
N LEU A 177 9.47 6.13 19.67
CA LEU A 177 9.42 4.81 20.28
C LEU A 177 10.82 4.22 20.50
N TYR A 178 11.72 4.40 19.53
CA TYR A 178 13.11 3.96 19.66
C TYR A 178 13.83 4.63 20.84
N LYS A 179 13.64 5.95 21.01
CA LYS A 179 14.24 6.68 22.13
C LYS A 179 13.60 6.36 23.47
N MET A 180 12.29 6.09 23.51
CA MET A 180 11.61 5.66 24.73
C MET A 180 11.98 4.23 25.17
N ALA A 181 12.44 3.41 24.23
CA ALA A 181 12.80 2.02 24.44
C ALA A 181 14.31 1.81 24.69
N ASP A 182 15.01 2.84 25.19
CA ASP A 182 16.46 2.82 25.45
C ASP A 182 17.28 2.31 24.26
N GLU A 183 16.93 2.76 23.04
CA GLU A 183 17.64 2.43 21.81
C GLU A 183 17.60 0.93 21.41
N ASN A 184 16.59 0.20 21.90
CA ASN A 184 16.38 -1.19 21.56
C ASN A 184 15.82 -1.36 20.12
N GLY A 185 16.68 -1.80 19.19
CA GLY A 185 16.32 -2.04 17.79
C GLY A 185 15.28 -3.13 17.57
N THR A 186 15.10 -4.07 18.50
CA THR A 186 14.07 -5.12 18.41
C THR A 186 12.67 -4.54 18.51
N ILE A 187 12.46 -3.54 19.39
CA ILE A 187 11.17 -2.87 19.53
C ILE A 187 10.82 -2.10 18.25
N LEU A 188 11.81 -1.44 17.65
CA LEU A 188 11.64 -0.76 16.37
C LEU A 188 11.18 -1.72 15.27
N LEU A 189 11.79 -2.91 15.17
CA LEU A 189 11.44 -3.91 14.15
C LEU A 189 9.99 -4.37 14.27
N PHE A 190 9.51 -4.65 15.49
CA PHE A 190 8.14 -5.13 15.70
C PHE A 190 7.09 -4.02 15.66
N ALA A 191 7.44 -2.80 16.06
CA ALA A 191 6.54 -1.65 16.02
C ALA A 191 6.41 -1.06 14.60
N ALA A 192 7.43 -1.20 13.75
CA ALA A 192 7.48 -0.53 12.45
C ALA A 192 6.23 -0.77 11.59
N LEU A 193 5.85 -2.04 11.35
CA LEU A 193 4.69 -2.39 10.51
C LEU A 193 3.36 -1.79 11.07
N PRO A 194 2.97 -2.04 12.34
CA PRO A 194 1.82 -1.42 12.99
C PRO A 194 1.82 0.10 12.91
N VAL A 195 2.95 0.74 13.24
CA VAL A 195 3.05 2.20 13.30
C VAL A 195 2.93 2.81 11.91
N ILE A 196 3.60 2.25 10.91
CA ILE A 196 3.53 2.77 9.54
C ILE A 196 2.10 2.67 9.02
N TRP A 197 1.45 1.50 9.13
CA TRP A 197 0.09 1.35 8.64
C TRP A 197 -0.95 2.16 9.44
N PHE A 198 -0.77 2.29 10.76
CA PHE A 198 -1.56 3.20 11.59
C PHE A 198 -1.47 4.64 11.08
N MET A 199 -0.25 5.14 10.85
CA MET A 199 -0.03 6.52 10.41
C MET A 199 -0.50 6.76 8.97
N LEU A 200 -0.36 5.78 8.08
CA LEU A 200 -0.91 5.85 6.73
C LEU A 200 -2.45 5.97 6.77
N GLY A 201 -3.12 5.15 7.57
CA GLY A 201 -4.58 5.22 7.75
C GLY A 201 -5.03 6.56 8.35
N LEU A 202 -4.30 7.05 9.35
CA LEU A 202 -4.59 8.31 10.03
C LEU A 202 -4.37 9.51 9.11
N MET A 203 -3.19 9.63 8.49
CA MET A 203 -2.85 10.77 7.64
C MET A 203 -3.72 10.84 6.39
N ASN A 204 -4.15 9.70 5.84
CA ASN A 204 -5.11 9.70 4.74
C ASN A 204 -6.42 10.40 5.09
N GLY A 205 -6.98 10.12 6.28
CA GLY A 205 -8.20 10.79 6.71
C GLY A 205 -7.96 12.25 7.11
N LEU A 206 -6.87 12.56 7.81
CA LEU A 206 -6.55 13.93 8.23
C LEU A 206 -6.34 14.85 7.03
N ILE A 207 -5.57 14.41 6.04
CA ILE A 207 -5.28 15.21 4.84
C ILE A 207 -6.53 15.33 3.95
N GLY A 208 -7.34 14.28 3.86
CA GLY A 208 -8.65 14.36 3.21
C GLY A 208 -9.56 15.40 3.85
N MET A 209 -9.65 15.43 5.19
CA MET A 209 -10.42 16.44 5.92
C MET A 209 -9.84 17.85 5.77
N ALA A 210 -8.52 18.01 5.88
CA ALA A 210 -7.85 19.29 5.73
C ALA A 210 -8.04 19.85 4.31
N TYR A 211 -7.92 19.01 3.28
CA TYR A 211 -8.14 19.41 1.91
C TYR A 211 -9.59 19.82 1.67
N ARG A 212 -10.56 19.07 2.22
CA ARG A 212 -11.97 19.45 2.15
C ARG A 212 -12.24 20.80 2.83
N PHE A 213 -11.63 21.05 3.99
CA PHE A 213 -11.75 22.33 4.67
C PHE A 213 -11.21 23.49 3.82
N VAL A 214 -10.05 23.32 3.17
CA VAL A 214 -9.49 24.31 2.25
C VAL A 214 -10.43 24.53 1.06
N TYR A 215 -10.97 23.47 0.48
CA TYR A 215 -11.93 23.57 -0.62
C TYR A 215 -13.21 24.32 -0.20
N ASP A 216 -13.78 24.00 0.96
CA ASP A 216 -15.00 24.67 1.45
C ASP A 216 -14.75 26.15 1.82
N ALA A 217 -13.52 26.51 2.23
CA ALA A 217 -13.15 27.88 2.59
C ALA A 217 -12.83 28.77 1.38
N TYR A 218 -12.14 28.24 0.37
CA TYR A 218 -11.65 29.01 -0.77
C TYR A 218 -12.43 28.76 -2.07
N GLY A 219 -13.20 27.67 -2.17
CA GLY A 219 -13.95 27.29 -3.36
C GLY A 219 -13.10 26.83 -4.55
N VAL A 220 -11.78 26.68 -4.37
CA VAL A 220 -10.84 26.30 -5.43
C VAL A 220 -10.33 24.88 -5.23
N ASP A 221 -10.38 24.09 -6.28
CA ASP A 221 -9.87 22.71 -6.32
C ASP A 221 -8.48 22.68 -6.96
N PHE A 222 -7.43 22.68 -6.13
CA PHE A 222 -6.03 22.72 -6.58
C PHE A 222 -5.45 21.35 -6.97
N LEU A 223 -6.04 20.27 -6.43
CA LEU A 223 -5.49 18.92 -6.53
C LEU A 223 -6.32 18.00 -7.43
N SER A 224 -7.44 18.47 -7.98
CA SER A 224 -8.11 17.75 -9.04
C SER A 224 -7.28 17.75 -10.32
N LYS A 225 -7.06 16.58 -10.90
CA LYS A 225 -6.40 16.43 -12.20
C LYS A 225 -7.15 17.14 -13.34
N TYR A 226 -8.47 17.34 -13.20
CA TYR A 226 -9.35 17.83 -14.26
C TYR A 226 -9.68 19.32 -14.15
N ILE A 227 -9.39 19.96 -13.02
CA ILE A 227 -9.73 21.38 -12.81
C ILE A 227 -8.43 22.19 -12.81
N LYS A 228 -8.23 22.98 -13.88
CA LYS A 228 -7.05 23.83 -14.02
C LYS A 228 -7.28 25.15 -13.27
N TYR A 229 -6.97 25.16 -11.97
CA TYR A 229 -6.82 26.38 -11.15
C TYR A 229 -7.90 27.47 -11.36
N GLY A 230 -9.18 27.09 -11.29
CA GLY A 230 -10.28 28.06 -11.38
C GLY A 230 -10.48 28.72 -12.76
N MET A 231 -9.88 28.18 -13.82
CA MET A 231 -10.24 28.52 -15.20
C MET A 231 -11.05 27.38 -15.81
N ASP A 232 -12.35 27.64 -15.97
CA ASP A 232 -13.24 26.88 -16.85
C ASP A 232 -12.69 27.00 -18.28
N THR A 233 -11.78 26.10 -18.65
CA THR A 233 -11.73 25.70 -20.05
C THR A 233 -12.81 24.63 -20.12
N GLU A 234 -13.94 24.94 -20.74
CA GLU A 234 -14.89 23.90 -21.15
C GLU A 234 -14.05 22.77 -21.76
N PRO A 235 -14.16 21.52 -21.27
CA PRO A 235 -13.49 20.42 -21.93
C PRO A 235 -13.97 20.46 -23.38
N SER A 236 -13.05 20.73 -24.31
CA SER A 236 -13.35 20.54 -25.72
C SER A 236 -13.86 19.10 -25.83
N ILE A 237 -15.07 18.96 -26.38
CA ILE A 237 -15.88 17.73 -26.47
C ILE A 237 -15.09 16.51 -27.00
N GLU A 238 -13.90 16.72 -27.56
CA GLU A 238 -12.93 15.70 -27.98
C GLU A 238 -12.30 14.89 -26.83
N GLU A 239 -12.14 15.40 -25.60
CA GLU A 239 -11.50 14.65 -24.50
C GLU A 239 -12.47 13.67 -23.78
N GLU A 240 -13.77 13.95 -23.77
CA GLU A 240 -14.78 13.06 -23.18
C GLU A 240 -15.07 11.84 -24.09
N GLU A 241 -15.06 12.00 -25.42
CA GLU A 241 -15.28 10.88 -26.35
C GLU A 241 -14.15 9.84 -26.33
N ILE A 242 -12.91 10.25 -26.10
CA ILE A 242 -11.77 9.32 -25.99
C ILE A 242 -11.91 8.50 -24.71
N THR A 243 -12.34 9.12 -23.61
CA THR A 243 -12.41 8.45 -22.31
C THR A 243 -13.59 7.48 -22.20
N GLU A 244 -14.76 7.79 -22.74
CA GLU A 244 -15.91 6.88 -22.68
C GLU A 244 -15.74 5.67 -23.62
N LYS A 245 -15.18 5.86 -24.81
CA LYS A 245 -14.81 4.77 -25.73
C LYS A 245 -13.68 3.90 -25.17
N ASP A 246 -12.70 4.47 -24.48
CA ASP A 246 -11.63 3.71 -23.84
C ASP A 246 -12.09 2.96 -22.58
N VAL A 247 -13.02 3.53 -21.80
CA VAL A 247 -13.63 2.85 -20.66
C VAL A 247 -14.62 1.76 -21.11
N LEU A 248 -15.34 1.94 -22.22
CA LEU A 248 -16.22 0.94 -22.82
C LEU A 248 -15.45 -0.17 -23.56
N SER A 249 -14.32 0.13 -24.20
CA SER A 249 -13.44 -0.87 -24.81
C SER A 249 -12.75 -1.73 -23.73
N MET A 250 -12.31 -1.13 -22.61
CA MET A 250 -11.80 -1.87 -21.46
C MET A 250 -12.86 -2.75 -20.77
N LYS A 251 -14.14 -2.36 -20.77
CA LYS A 251 -15.23 -3.21 -20.25
C LYS A 251 -15.56 -4.39 -21.16
N LYS A 252 -15.27 -4.29 -22.47
CA LYS A 252 -15.59 -5.34 -23.44
C LYS A 252 -14.62 -6.53 -23.35
N ASP A 253 -13.37 -6.29 -22.98
CA ASP A 253 -12.33 -7.33 -22.84
C ASP A 253 -12.34 -8.10 -21.50
N VAL A 254 -13.25 -7.76 -20.56
CA VAL A 254 -13.38 -8.48 -19.27
C VAL A 254 -14.35 -9.68 -19.36
N LYS A 255 -14.93 -9.96 -20.53
CA LYS A 255 -15.60 -11.25 -20.79
C LYS A 255 -14.60 -12.27 -21.32
N GLY A 256 -13.83 -12.85 -20.42
CA GLY A 256 -12.99 -14.04 -20.65
C GLY A 256 -13.80 -15.32 -20.94
N SER A 257 -14.91 -15.25 -21.66
CA SER A 257 -15.68 -16.41 -22.15
C SER A 257 -15.34 -16.79 -23.58
N ASP A 258 -14.76 -15.86 -24.36
CA ASP A 258 -14.64 -16.05 -25.82
C ASP A 258 -13.33 -16.76 -26.21
N PHE A 259 -12.43 -17.00 -25.25
CA PHE A 259 -11.23 -17.83 -25.47
C PHE A 259 -11.56 -19.33 -25.60
N PHE A 260 -12.74 -19.76 -25.17
CA PHE A 260 -13.22 -21.15 -25.26
C PHE A 260 -14.28 -21.39 -26.34
N ALA A 261 -14.75 -20.33 -27.02
CA ALA A 261 -15.68 -20.46 -28.13
C ALA A 261 -14.89 -20.87 -29.39
N GLY A 262 -14.62 -22.17 -29.48
CA GLY A 262 -13.92 -22.80 -30.58
C GLY A 262 -14.49 -22.41 -31.94
N ASN A 263 -13.58 -22.15 -32.88
CA ASN A 263 -13.84 -22.15 -34.31
C ASN A 263 -14.47 -23.49 -34.70
N GLU A 264 -15.79 -23.55 -34.83
CA GLU A 264 -16.43 -24.59 -35.64
C GLU A 264 -16.25 -24.22 -37.12
N PRO A 265 -15.55 -25.04 -37.94
CA PRO A 265 -15.48 -24.82 -39.36
C PRO A 265 -16.86 -25.05 -39.99
N LYS A 266 -17.36 -24.06 -40.73
CA LYS A 266 -18.59 -24.20 -41.51
C LYS A 266 -18.40 -25.27 -42.59
N PRO A 267 -19.31 -26.25 -42.72
CA PRO A 267 -19.31 -27.16 -43.85
C PRO A 267 -19.74 -26.41 -45.12
N ASN A 268 -18.99 -26.65 -46.21
CA ASN A 268 -19.36 -26.28 -47.58
C ASN A 268 -20.49 -27.17 -48.10
#